data_AF-A0A965ZUI0-F1
#
_entry.id   AF-A0A965ZUI0-F1
#
_cell.length_a   1.000
_cell.length_b   1.000
_cell.length_c   1.000
_cell.angle_alpha   90.00
_cell.angle_beta   90.00
_cell.angle_gamma   90.00
#
_symmetry.space_group_name_H-M   'P 1'
#
loop_
_entity.id
_entity.type
_entity.pdbx_description
1 polymer ?
#
loop_
_entity_poly.entity_id
_entity_poly.type
_entity_poly.pdbx_seq_one_letter_code
_entity_poly.pdbx_strand_id
1 'polypeptide(L)'
;MFAYPSLTTRIIIGEVVGLVFGLAGFILLPFFYPEAGWLLRWGILLWYMTVGAIIGVFGVYTRHPILNFPMPWWFRAPILGAWMNFVLTFFAYDTMGEVLVSMFGEQGVMTSPFWFTAEGAIIGLVIGYVATRFGGEGKEAVEGG
;
A
#
# COMPACT_ATOMS: atom_id res chain seq x y z
N MET A 1 21.33 -10.76 8.99
CA MET A 1 21.51 -10.36 7.57
C MET A 1 21.14 -8.90 7.30
N PHE A 2 20.54 -8.16 8.25
CA PHE A 2 20.17 -6.74 8.08
C PHE A 2 21.10 -5.82 8.89
N ALA A 3 22.38 -5.76 8.52
CA ALA A 3 23.35 -4.92 9.24
C ALA A 3 23.46 -3.49 8.67
N TYR A 4 22.95 -3.22 7.46
CA TYR A 4 23.10 -1.92 6.80
C TYR A 4 21.82 -1.48 6.07
N PRO A 5 21.43 -0.20 6.19
CA PRO A 5 20.39 0.41 5.36
C PRO A 5 20.71 0.21 3.88
N SER A 6 19.76 -0.30 3.10
CA SER A 6 19.92 -0.47 1.66
C SER A 6 18.57 -0.48 0.95
N LEU A 7 18.58 -0.12 -0.33
CA LEU A 7 17.40 -0.12 -1.18
C LEU A 7 16.75 -1.49 -1.23
N THR A 8 17.56 -2.54 -1.37
CA THR A 8 17.07 -3.92 -1.33
C THR A 8 16.37 -4.25 -0.01
N THR A 9 16.94 -3.83 1.12
CA THR A 9 16.30 -4.02 2.44
C THR A 9 14.96 -3.29 2.51
N ARG A 10 14.87 -2.06 2.01
CA ARG A 10 13.61 -1.31 1.96
C ARG A 10 12.54 -2.01 1.12
N ILE A 11 12.91 -2.51 -0.06
CA ILE A 11 11.99 -3.19 -0.98
C ILE A 11 11.47 -4.47 -0.33
N ILE A 12 12.37 -5.32 0.18
CA ILE A 12 12.00 -6.57 0.84
C ILE A 12 11.07 -6.30 2.03
N ILE A 13 11.36 -5.28 2.84
CA ILE A 13 10.50 -4.91 3.96
C ILE A 13 9.15 -4.41 3.48
N GLY A 14 9.13 -3.58 2.44
CA GLY A 14 7.91 -3.12 1.80
C GLY A 14 7.04 -4.28 1.32
N GLU A 15 7.63 -5.22 0.59
CA GLU A 15 6.97 -6.43 0.10
C GLU A 15 6.45 -7.31 1.24
N VAL A 16 7.23 -7.53 2.30
CA VAL A 16 6.81 -8.35 3.44
C VAL A 16 5.63 -7.70 4.18
N VAL A 17 5.68 -6.39 4.45
CA VAL A 17 4.57 -5.68 5.10
C VAL A 17 3.34 -5.66 4.19
N GLY A 18 3.54 -5.38 2.90
CA GLY A 18 2.48 -5.43 1.89
C GLY A 18 1.85 -6.82 1.77
N LEU A 19 2.66 -7.88 1.83
CA LEU A 19 2.23 -9.27 1.82
C LEU A 19 1.39 -9.60 3.06
N VAL A 20 1.73 -9.07 4.24
CA VAL A 20 0.90 -9.25 5.45
C VAL A 20 -0.49 -8.64 5.26
N PHE A 21 -0.59 -7.42 4.73
CA PHE A 21 -1.88 -6.80 4.40
C PHE A 21 -2.62 -7.57 3.31
N GLY A 22 -1.91 -8.00 2.27
CA GLY A 22 -2.47 -8.82 1.20
C GLY A 22 -3.00 -10.16 1.70
N LEU A 23 -2.30 -10.82 2.63
CA LEU A 23 -2.73 -12.07 3.27
C LEU A 23 -3.95 -11.85 4.15
N ALA A 24 -3.98 -10.75 4.92
CA ALA A 24 -5.16 -10.36 5.67
C ALA A 24 -6.35 -10.17 4.73
N GLY A 25 -6.20 -9.45 3.61
CA GLY A 25 -7.23 -9.33 2.59
C GLY A 25 -7.65 -10.68 1.99
N PHE A 26 -6.69 -11.52 1.60
CA PHE A 26 -6.94 -12.84 1.03
C PHE A 26 -7.79 -13.75 1.94
N ILE A 27 -7.49 -13.75 3.24
CA ILE A 27 -8.16 -14.59 4.24
C ILE A 27 -9.47 -13.96 4.70
N LEU A 28 -9.52 -12.65 4.92
CA LEU A 28 -10.65 -11.97 5.54
C LEU A 28 -11.75 -11.59 4.54
N LEU A 29 -11.42 -11.31 3.27
CA LEU A 29 -12.39 -10.89 2.26
C LEU A 29 -13.63 -11.80 2.13
N PRO A 30 -13.52 -13.13 2.15
CA PRO A 30 -14.68 -14.03 2.01
C PRO A 30 -15.64 -13.97 3.19
N PHE A 31 -15.19 -13.51 4.36
CA PHE A 31 -16.06 -13.30 5.51
C PHE A 31 -16.94 -12.06 5.33
N PHE A 32 -16.50 -11.10 4.51
CA PHE A 32 -17.20 -9.84 4.25
C PHE A 32 -17.97 -9.83 2.94
N TYR A 33 -17.43 -10.46 1.90
CA TYR A 33 -18.03 -10.61 0.58
C TYR A 33 -17.89 -12.08 0.16
N PRO A 34 -18.88 -12.94 0.49
CA PRO A 34 -18.79 -14.38 0.24
C PRO A 34 -18.58 -14.76 -1.23
N GLU A 35 -19.07 -13.92 -2.15
CA GLU A 35 -18.91 -14.06 -3.61
C GLU A 35 -17.51 -13.69 -4.10
N ALA A 36 -16.58 -13.34 -3.20
CA ALA A 36 -15.18 -13.10 -3.53
C ALA A 36 -14.54 -14.35 -4.14
N GLY A 37 -14.48 -14.39 -5.47
CA GLY A 37 -13.80 -15.44 -6.21
C GLY A 37 -12.29 -15.48 -5.94
N TRP A 38 -11.65 -16.61 -6.24
CA TRP A 38 -10.21 -16.80 -6.04
C TRP A 38 -9.37 -15.74 -6.76
N LEU A 39 -9.79 -15.30 -7.95
CA LEU A 39 -9.07 -14.29 -8.73
C LEU A 39 -8.97 -12.95 -7.99
N LEU A 40 -10.05 -12.49 -7.36
CA LEU A 40 -10.05 -11.24 -6.58
C LEU A 40 -9.14 -11.35 -5.35
N ARG A 41 -9.19 -12.49 -4.64
CA ARG A 41 -8.34 -12.74 -3.45
C ARG A 41 -6.86 -12.71 -3.81
N TRP A 42 -6.46 -13.44 -4.86
CA TRP A 42 -5.08 -13.42 -5.36
C TRP A 42 -4.68 -12.05 -5.88
N GLY A 43 -5.60 -11.35 -6.56
CA GLY A 43 -5.41 -9.98 -7.02
C GLY A 43 -5.05 -9.05 -5.86
N ILE A 44 -5.83 -9.07 -4.78
CA ILE A 44 -5.58 -8.26 -3.57
C ILE A 44 -4.25 -8.63 -2.90
N LEU A 45 -3.95 -9.92 -2.76
CA LEU A 45 -2.70 -10.39 -2.15
C LEU A 45 -1.48 -9.82 -2.88
N LEU A 46 -1.44 -10.01 -4.20
CA LEU A 46 -0.33 -9.56 -5.04
C LEU A 46 -0.30 -8.05 -5.20
N TRP A 47 -1.47 -7.40 -5.17
CA TRP A 47 -1.59 -5.96 -5.22
C TRP A 47 -0.89 -5.29 -4.03
N TYR A 48 -1.21 -5.68 -2.79
CA TYR A 48 -0.59 -5.05 -1.62
C TYR A 48 0.89 -5.38 -1.49
N MET A 49 1.34 -6.56 -1.92
CA MET A 49 2.76 -6.86 -2.06
C MET A 49 3.44 -5.88 -3.05
N THR A 50 2.81 -5.60 -4.18
CA THR A 50 3.31 -4.65 -5.21
C THR A 50 3.32 -3.21 -4.69
N VAL A 51 2.27 -2.76 -4.02
CA VAL A 51 2.20 -1.44 -3.36
C VAL A 51 3.36 -1.31 -2.36
N GLY A 52 3.61 -2.37 -1.58
CA GLY A 52 4.74 -2.47 -0.67
C GLY A 52 6.10 -2.25 -1.36
N ALA A 53 6.35 -2.99 -2.44
CA ALA A 53 7.57 -2.83 -3.23
C ALA A 53 7.74 -1.40 -3.76
N ILE A 54 6.69 -0.81 -4.33
CA ILE A 54 6.71 0.55 -4.88
C ILE A 54 7.05 1.58 -3.79
N ILE A 55 6.42 1.50 -2.62
CA ILE A 55 6.73 2.40 -1.51
C ILE A 55 8.17 2.21 -1.02
N GLY A 56 8.66 0.96 -1.01
CA GLY A 56 10.05 0.62 -0.72
C GLY A 56 11.03 1.35 -1.65
N VAL A 57 10.82 1.22 -2.97
CA VAL A 57 11.61 1.86 -4.04
C VAL A 57 11.57 3.39 -3.93
N PHE A 58 10.37 3.97 -3.88
CA PHE A 58 10.22 5.43 -3.91
C PHE A 58 10.71 6.13 -2.64
N GLY A 59 10.93 5.38 -1.55
CA GLY A 59 11.46 5.97 -0.33
C GLY A 59 12.92 6.44 -0.39
N VAL A 60 13.61 6.19 -1.51
CA VAL A 60 14.89 6.82 -1.84
C VAL A 60 14.71 8.33 -2.13
N TYR A 61 13.56 8.73 -2.64
CA TYR A 61 13.27 10.13 -2.92
C TYR A 61 12.83 10.86 -1.64
N THR A 62 13.75 11.59 -1.02
CA THR A 62 13.47 12.47 0.13
C THR A 62 13.12 13.90 -0.29
N ARG A 63 13.22 14.21 -1.59
CA ARG A 63 12.82 15.50 -2.18
C ARG A 63 12.05 15.28 -3.47
N HIS A 64 11.12 16.18 -3.74
CA HIS A 64 10.34 16.14 -4.96
C HIS A 64 11.29 16.35 -6.17
N PRO A 65 11.27 15.46 -7.18
CA PRO A 65 12.28 15.46 -8.25
C PRO A 65 12.28 16.73 -9.11
N ILE A 66 11.12 17.36 -9.29
CA ILE A 66 10.95 18.59 -10.09
C ILE A 66 10.96 19.85 -9.21
N LEU A 67 10.06 19.91 -8.21
CA LEU A 67 9.84 21.09 -7.36
C LEU A 67 10.81 21.23 -6.16
N ASN A 68 11.66 20.23 -5.89
CA ASN A 68 12.75 20.25 -4.91
C ASN A 68 12.39 20.55 -3.43
N PHE A 69 11.11 20.49 -3.05
CA PHE A 69 10.70 20.56 -1.65
C PHE A 69 10.88 19.20 -0.94
N PRO A 70 11.07 19.17 0.40
CA PRO A 70 11.26 17.93 1.16
C PRO A 70 9.98 17.06 1.17
N MET A 71 10.15 15.77 0.92
CA MET A 71 9.07 14.77 0.97
C MET A 71 9.37 13.75 2.07
N PRO A 72 8.95 14.02 3.32
CA PRO A 72 9.17 13.10 4.42
C PRO A 72 8.39 11.80 4.20
N TRP A 73 8.86 10.70 4.81
CA TRP A 73 8.27 9.37 4.65
C TRP A 73 6.76 9.33 4.94
N TRP A 74 6.30 10.06 5.96
CA TRP A 74 4.90 10.12 6.37
C TRP A 74 4.01 10.90 5.41
N PHE A 75 4.59 11.62 4.45
CA PHE A 75 3.86 12.33 3.40
C PHE A 75 3.90 11.54 2.09
N ARG A 76 5.09 11.12 1.66
CA ARG A 76 5.26 10.41 0.37
C ARG A 76 4.59 9.03 0.36
N ALA A 77 4.73 8.25 1.43
CA ALA A 77 4.27 6.87 1.43
C ALA A 77 2.73 6.77 1.44
N PRO A 78 1.99 7.60 2.21
CA PRO A 78 0.54 7.66 2.08
C PRO A 78 0.06 8.14 0.73
N ILE A 79 0.73 9.13 0.12
CA ILE A 79 0.35 9.62 -1.22
C ILE A 79 0.50 8.52 -2.26
N LEU A 80 1.60 7.75 -2.22
CA LEU A 80 1.79 6.62 -3.12
C LEU A 80 0.75 5.53 -2.88
N GLY A 81 0.49 5.17 -1.62
CA GLY A 81 -0.54 4.19 -1.28
C GLY A 81 -1.95 4.61 -1.73
N ALA A 82 -2.33 5.86 -1.48
CA ALA A 82 -3.59 6.42 -1.96
C ALA A 82 -3.66 6.42 -3.49
N TRP A 83 -2.61 6.87 -4.17
CA TRP A 83 -2.58 6.91 -5.63
C TRP A 83 -2.76 5.52 -6.24
N MET A 84 -2.04 4.53 -5.71
CA MET A 84 -2.16 3.15 -6.16
C MET A 84 -3.61 2.66 -5.98
N ASN A 85 -4.18 2.77 -4.78
CA ASN A 85 -5.54 2.29 -4.55
C ASN A 85 -6.63 3.13 -5.25
N PHE A 86 -6.37 4.41 -5.51
CA PHE A 86 -7.22 5.23 -6.35
C PHE A 86 -7.27 4.67 -7.78
N VAL A 87 -6.12 4.37 -8.37
CA VAL A 87 -6.05 3.72 -9.70
C VAL A 87 -6.73 2.34 -9.68
N LEU A 88 -6.51 1.53 -8.64
CA LEU A 88 -7.22 0.26 -8.47
C LEU A 88 -8.74 0.45 -8.42
N THR A 89 -9.21 1.49 -7.72
CA THR A 89 -10.63 1.82 -7.61
C THR A 89 -11.23 2.15 -8.98
N PHE A 90 -10.49 2.78 -9.89
CA PHE A 90 -10.96 2.98 -11.27
C PHE A 90 -11.07 1.68 -12.06
N PHE A 91 -10.14 0.75 -11.88
CA PHE A 91 -10.17 -0.54 -12.58
C PHE A 91 -11.22 -1.51 -12.04
N ALA A 92 -11.51 -1.44 -10.73
CA ALA A 92 -12.37 -2.39 -10.03
C ALA A 92 -13.53 -1.69 -9.32
N TYR A 93 -14.03 -0.57 -9.86
CA TYR A 93 -15.00 0.30 -9.18
C TYR A 93 -16.24 -0.47 -8.70
N ASP A 94 -16.85 -1.24 -9.60
CA ASP A 94 -18.07 -1.99 -9.31
C ASP A 94 -17.82 -3.08 -8.26
N THR A 95 -16.74 -3.87 -8.43
CA THR A 95 -16.36 -4.92 -7.47
C THR A 95 -16.07 -4.34 -6.08
N MET A 96 -15.37 -3.21 -6.01
CA MET A 96 -15.09 -2.53 -4.74
C MET A 96 -16.36 -1.98 -4.09
N GLY A 97 -17.31 -1.49 -4.90
CA GLY A 97 -18.63 -1.08 -4.43
C GLY A 97 -19.42 -2.24 -3.84
N GLU A 98 -19.44 -3.40 -4.49
CA GLU A 98 -20.10 -4.60 -3.99
C GLU A 98 -19.51 -5.06 -2.65
N VAL A 99 -18.18 -5.01 -2.49
CA VAL A 99 -17.52 -5.33 -1.23
C VAL A 99 -17.99 -4.39 -0.12
N LEU A 100 -18.03 -3.07 -0.37
CA LEU A 100 -18.47 -2.10 0.64
C LEU A 100 -19.95 -2.23 0.98
N VAL A 101 -20.81 -2.49 -0.01
CA VAL A 101 -22.25 -2.75 0.21
C VAL A 101 -22.44 -4.02 1.04
N SER A 102 -21.66 -5.07 0.77
CA SER A 102 -21.69 -6.31 1.55
C SER A 102 -21.23 -6.09 3.00
N MET A 103 -20.29 -5.17 3.24
CA MET A 103 -19.77 -4.85 4.58
C MET A 103 -20.63 -3.90 5.39
N PHE A 104 -21.16 -2.85 4.75
CA PHE A 104 -21.79 -1.70 5.43
C PHE A 104 -23.27 -1.52 5.08
N GLY A 105 -23.82 -2.33 4.17
CA GLY A 105 -25.19 -2.23 3.66
C GLY A 105 -25.34 -1.24 2.49
N GLU A 106 -26.53 -1.20 1.88
CA GLU A 106 -26.81 -0.39 0.69
C GLU A 106 -26.92 1.13 0.97
N GLN A 107 -27.03 1.53 2.23
CA GLN A 107 -27.39 2.90 2.61
C GLN A 107 -26.25 3.56 3.40
N GLY A 108 -25.59 4.55 2.81
CA GLY A 108 -24.68 5.44 3.54
C GLY A 108 -23.50 5.97 2.72
N VAL A 109 -22.76 6.91 3.29
CA VAL A 109 -21.53 7.49 2.69
C VAL A 109 -20.38 6.45 2.63
N MET A 110 -20.48 5.37 3.40
CA MET A 110 -19.48 4.29 3.47
C MET A 110 -19.53 3.31 2.29
N THR A 111 -20.47 3.47 1.35
CA THR A 111 -20.55 2.63 0.15
C THR A 111 -19.71 3.15 -1.02
N SER A 112 -19.12 4.36 -0.91
CA SER A 112 -18.29 4.92 -1.97
C SER A 112 -16.98 4.13 -2.14
N PRO A 113 -16.69 3.58 -3.33
CA PRO A 113 -15.45 2.85 -3.57
C PRO A 113 -14.18 3.69 -3.34
N PHE A 114 -14.28 5.02 -3.37
CA PHE A 114 -13.15 5.90 -3.09
C PHE A 114 -12.62 5.78 -1.65
N TRP A 115 -13.34 5.13 -0.73
CA TRP A 115 -12.80 4.77 0.58
C TRP A 115 -11.56 3.86 0.51
N PHE A 116 -11.41 3.07 -0.55
CA PHE A 116 -10.19 2.30 -0.79
C PHE A 116 -8.96 3.18 -1.05
N THR A 117 -9.16 4.42 -1.53
CA THR A 117 -8.06 5.41 -1.64
C THR A 117 -7.55 5.81 -0.26
N ALA A 118 -8.46 6.06 0.68
CA ALA A 118 -8.10 6.40 2.06
C ALA A 118 -7.43 5.20 2.77
N GLU A 119 -7.95 4.00 2.56
CA GLU A 119 -7.35 2.76 3.07
C GLU A 119 -5.93 2.53 2.49
N GLY A 120 -5.74 2.80 1.20
CA GLY A 120 -4.42 2.80 0.56
C GLY A 120 -3.45 3.81 1.19
N ALA A 121 -3.90 5.02 1.54
CA ALA A 121 -3.06 5.98 2.26
C ALA A 121 -2.63 5.46 3.65
N ILE A 122 -3.55 4.84 4.39
CA ILE A 122 -3.27 4.31 5.73
C ILE A 122 -2.28 3.15 5.65
N ILE A 123 -2.51 2.19 4.75
CA ILE A 123 -1.57 1.08 4.52
C ILE A 123 -0.22 1.62 4.05
N GLY A 124 -0.22 2.59 3.14
CA GLY A 124 0.99 3.24 2.66
C GLY A 124 1.77 3.92 3.79
N LEU A 125 1.09 4.53 4.76
CA LEU A 125 1.71 5.09 5.96
C LEU A 125 2.43 4.02 6.78
N VAL A 126 1.77 2.89 7.02
CA VAL A 126 2.33 1.77 7.81
C VAL A 126 3.55 1.18 7.10
N ILE A 127 3.44 0.90 5.80
CA ILE A 127 4.56 0.40 4.99
C ILE A 127 5.72 1.40 5.02
N GLY A 128 5.43 2.68 4.79
CA GLY A 128 6.41 3.75 4.81
C GLY A 128 7.15 3.88 6.15
N TYR A 129 6.44 3.74 7.27
CA TYR A 129 7.01 3.74 8.61
C TYR A 129 7.99 2.59 8.80
N VAL A 130 7.55 1.36 8.53
CA VAL A 130 8.38 0.16 8.76
C VAL A 130 9.59 0.16 7.82
N ALA A 131 9.40 0.45 6.53
CA ALA A 131 10.49 0.49 5.55
C ALA A 131 11.54 1.56 5.90
N THR A 132 11.11 2.71 6.42
CA THR A 132 12.03 3.79 6.83
C THR A 132 12.75 3.46 8.13
N ARG A 133 12.06 2.85 9.10
CA ARG A 133 12.65 2.46 10.38
C ARG A 133 13.78 1.45 10.23
N PHE A 134 13.65 0.50 9.31
CA PHE A 134 14.58 -0.62 9.17
C PHE A 134 15.48 -0.55 7.94
N GLY A 135 15.10 0.21 6.91
CA GLY A 135 15.87 0.33 5.66
C GLY A 135 16.49 1.71 5.42
N GLY A 136 16.35 2.67 6.35
CA GLY A 136 16.84 4.06 6.21
C GLY A 136 16.11 4.85 5.13
N GLU A 137 16.46 6.11 4.84
CA GLU A 137 15.89 6.86 3.70
C GLU A 137 16.92 7.73 2.98
N GLY A 138 16.65 8.11 1.73
CA GLY A 138 17.55 8.99 0.98
C GLY A 138 18.93 8.35 0.75
N LYS A 139 20.01 9.10 1.04
CA LYS A 139 21.39 8.63 0.86
C LYS A 139 21.71 7.38 1.66
N GLU A 140 21.17 7.26 2.87
CA GLU A 140 21.37 6.08 3.72
C GLU A 140 20.88 4.80 3.02
N ALA A 141 19.79 4.88 2.24
CA ALA A 141 19.24 3.75 1.52
C ALA A 141 20.03 3.40 0.23
N VAL A 142 20.85 4.30 -0.31
CA VAL A 142 21.55 4.11 -1.59
C VAL A 142 23.03 3.80 -1.38
N GLU A 143 23.66 4.51 -0.45
CA GLU A 143 25.11 4.46 -0.26
C GLU A 143 25.55 3.28 0.61
N GLY A 144 24.64 2.63 1.35
CA GLY A 144 24.90 1.42 2.14
C GLY A 144 26.10 1.60 3.07
N GLY A 145 25.83 2.10 4.28
CA GLY A 145 26.83 2.58 5.25
C GLY A 145 28.21 1.93 5.24
#